data_AF-A0A966R8M3-F1
#
_entry.id   AF-A0A966R8M3-F1
#
_cell.length_a   1.000
_cell.length_b   1.000
_cell.length_c   1.000
_cell.angle_alpha   90.00
_cell.angle_beta   90.00
_cell.angle_gamma   90.00
#
_symmetry.space_group_name_H-M   'P 1'
#
loop_
_entity.id
_entity.type
_entity.pdbx_description
1 polymer ?
#
loop_
_entity_poly.entity_id
_entity_poly.type
_entity_poly.pdbx_seq_one_letter_code
_entity_poly.pdbx_strand_id
1 'polypeptide(L)'
;DHNEIDPSQVTVLDTGVDGSTPGDERFFIIPAMAPDGGLMTGSLTVVAPQTPTAGQELRRSDLVFQFGAVEDQMVVGGVAVYEIADPTIGLGKVVTRPILGGSGKFKGATGWVETTHNEDGTWVHVFHYNLH
;
A
#
# COMPACT_ATOMS: atom_id res chain seq x y z
N ASP A 1 0.06 -6.02 13.97
CA ASP A 1 -1.11 -6.50 13.20
C ASP A 1 -2.23 -5.51 13.46
N HIS A 2 -2.82 -4.98 12.39
CA HIS A 2 -4.00 -4.11 12.48
C HIS A 2 -5.13 -4.67 11.62
N ASN A 3 -6.36 -4.41 12.01
CA ASN A 3 -7.48 -4.58 11.08
C ASN A 3 -7.37 -3.47 10.04
N GLU A 4 -7.47 -3.78 8.74
CA GLU A 4 -7.43 -2.74 7.72
C GLU A 4 -8.53 -2.90 6.67
N ILE A 5 -9.03 -1.73 6.28
CA ILE A 5 -10.07 -1.40 5.31
C ILE A 5 -11.49 -1.74 5.78
N ASP A 6 -12.10 -0.80 6.51
CA ASP A 6 -13.52 -0.53 6.24
C ASP A 6 -13.58 0.02 4.81
N PRO A 7 -14.36 -0.60 3.89
CA PRO A 7 -14.58 -0.07 2.54
C PRO A 7 -14.97 1.42 2.52
N SER A 8 -15.55 1.94 3.61
CA SER A 8 -15.87 3.36 3.79
C SER A 8 -14.65 4.30 3.84
N GLN A 9 -13.44 3.76 4.07
CA GLN A 9 -12.18 4.51 4.15
C GLN A 9 -11.37 4.48 2.85
N VAL A 10 -11.90 3.83 1.80
CA VAL A 10 -11.30 3.84 0.46
C VAL A 10 -12.11 4.74 -0.45
N THR A 11 -11.47 5.77 -1.00
CA THR A 11 -12.07 6.54 -2.09
C THR A 11 -11.58 5.98 -3.40
N VAL A 12 -12.49 5.53 -4.26
CA VAL A 12 -12.18 5.06 -5.62
C VAL A 12 -12.50 6.18 -6.60
N LEU A 13 -11.51 6.55 -7.41
CA LEU A 13 -11.65 7.42 -8.55
C LEU A 13 -11.51 6.57 -9.81
N ASP A 14 -12.64 6.29 -10.45
CA ASP A 14 -12.68 5.68 -11.78
C ASP A 14 -12.56 6.78 -12.83
N THR A 15 -11.55 6.68 -13.68
CA THR A 15 -11.19 7.71 -14.66
C THR A 15 -11.56 7.32 -16.09
N GLY A 16 -12.04 6.10 -16.29
CA GLY A 16 -12.21 5.48 -17.60
C GLY A 16 -13.65 5.07 -17.92
N VAL A 17 -13.77 3.99 -18.69
CA VAL A 17 -15.03 3.29 -18.94
C VAL A 17 -15.24 2.24 -17.86
N ASP A 18 -16.49 1.86 -17.59
CA ASP A 18 -16.84 0.83 -16.60
C ASP A 18 -15.87 -0.38 -16.63
N GLY A 19 -15.19 -0.60 -15.51
CA GLY A 19 -14.21 -1.68 -15.34
C GLY A 19 -12.83 -1.13 -15.01
N SER A 20 -11.84 -2.03 -14.89
CA SER A 20 -10.48 -1.60 -14.62
C SER A 20 -9.79 -1.01 -15.84
N THR A 21 -9.32 0.22 -15.72
CA THR A 21 -8.59 0.94 -16.75
C THR A 21 -7.30 1.59 -16.20
N PRO A 22 -6.25 1.76 -17.04
CA PRO A 22 -5.07 2.49 -16.61
C PRO A 22 -5.42 3.92 -16.18
N GLY A 23 -4.98 4.32 -15.00
CA GLY A 23 -5.29 5.62 -14.41
C GLY A 23 -6.30 5.56 -13.26
N ASP A 24 -7.07 4.48 -13.14
CA ASP A 24 -7.98 4.32 -12.01
C ASP A 24 -7.22 4.32 -10.70
N GLU A 25 -7.71 5.11 -9.75
CA GLU A 25 -7.00 5.40 -8.53
C GLU A 25 -7.83 5.03 -7.32
N ARG A 26 -7.14 4.49 -6.32
CA ARG A 26 -7.72 4.19 -5.01
C ARG A 26 -6.92 4.93 -3.98
N PHE A 27 -7.58 5.67 -3.11
CA PHE A 27 -6.96 6.41 -2.01
C PHE A 27 -7.34 5.79 -0.69
N PHE A 28 -6.38 5.73 0.24
CA PHE A 28 -6.59 5.15 1.56
C PHE A 28 -5.98 6.04 2.64
N ILE A 29 -6.66 6.06 3.79
CA ILE A 29 -6.17 6.63 5.04
C ILE A 29 -6.45 5.58 6.11
N ILE A 30 -5.41 4.94 6.62
CA ILE A 30 -5.55 3.91 7.64
C ILE A 30 -4.72 4.25 8.87
N PRO A 31 -5.32 4.21 10.07
CA PRO A 31 -4.56 4.15 11.33
C PRO A 31 -3.64 2.92 11.36
N ALA A 32 -2.34 3.13 11.25
CA ALA A 32 -1.37 2.05 11.42
C ALA A 32 -1.21 1.76 12.92
N MET A 33 -1.40 0.50 13.34
CA MET A 33 -1.17 0.11 14.74
C MET A 33 0.31 -0.15 14.99
N ALA A 34 1.10 0.91 15.10
CA ALA A 34 2.40 0.87 15.74
C ALA A 34 2.24 1.11 17.26
N PRO A 35 3.15 0.62 18.13
CA PRO A 35 3.07 0.83 19.58
C PRO A 35 2.99 2.31 20.02
N ASP A 36 3.50 3.21 19.19
CA ASP A 36 3.52 4.66 19.33
C ASP A 36 2.45 5.38 18.49
N GLY A 37 1.57 4.62 17.84
CA GLY A 37 0.61 5.11 16.87
C GLY A 37 1.24 5.38 15.50
N GLY A 38 0.42 5.33 14.45
CA GLY A 38 0.86 5.63 13.11
C GLY A 38 -0.30 5.83 12.14
N LEU A 39 0.01 6.33 10.96
CA LEU A 39 -0.94 6.54 9.89
C LEU A 39 -0.29 6.08 8.58
N MET A 40 -0.97 5.22 7.85
CA MET A 40 -0.67 4.96 6.45
C MET A 40 -1.64 5.78 5.60
N THR A 41 -1.10 6.61 4.72
CA THR A 41 -1.86 7.21 3.63
C THR A 41 -1.28 6.77 2.32
N GLY A 42 -2.07 6.77 1.26
CA GLY A 42 -1.52 6.50 -0.05
C GLY A 42 -2.53 6.36 -1.16
N SER A 43 -2.01 6.10 -2.34
CA SER A 43 -2.80 5.73 -3.50
C SER A 43 -2.28 4.49 -4.21
N LEU A 44 -3.20 3.77 -4.86
CA LEU A 44 -2.92 2.73 -5.83
C LEU A 44 -3.46 3.16 -7.18
N THR A 45 -2.58 3.34 -8.15
CA THR A 45 -2.95 3.63 -9.55
C THR A 45 -2.90 2.34 -10.36
N VAL A 46 -3.97 1.98 -11.07
CA VAL A 46 -3.92 0.91 -12.07
C VAL A 46 -3.00 1.35 -13.21
N VAL A 47 -2.00 0.52 -13.54
CA VAL A 47 -1.04 0.81 -14.63
C VAL A 47 -1.15 -0.18 -15.78
N ALA A 48 -1.59 -1.41 -15.52
CA ALA A 48 -1.80 -2.41 -16.57
C ALA A 48 -2.90 -3.42 -16.15
N PRO A 49 -4.14 -3.28 -16.63
CA PRO A 49 -5.17 -4.29 -16.44
C PRO A 49 -4.88 -5.55 -17.25
N GLN A 50 -5.52 -6.66 -16.88
CA GLN A 50 -5.35 -7.99 -17.51
C GLN A 50 -3.88 -8.45 -17.57
N THR A 51 -3.08 -8.02 -16.59
CA THR A 51 -1.63 -8.24 -16.51
C THR A 51 -1.28 -8.62 -15.07
N PRO A 52 -0.47 -9.67 -14.82
CA PRO A 52 0.24 -10.49 -15.79
C PRO A 52 -0.63 -11.55 -16.48
N THR A 53 -1.83 -11.81 -15.94
CA THR A 53 -2.78 -12.77 -16.50
C THR A 53 -4.20 -12.18 -16.52
N ALA A 54 -5.10 -12.85 -17.25
CA ALA A 54 -6.50 -12.43 -17.30
C ALA A 54 -7.13 -12.47 -15.90
N GLY A 55 -7.87 -11.41 -15.55
CA GLY A 55 -8.44 -11.22 -14.21
C GLY A 55 -7.52 -10.52 -13.22
N GLN A 56 -6.25 -10.28 -13.56
CA GLN A 56 -5.28 -9.59 -12.71
C GLN A 56 -4.91 -8.22 -13.27
N GLU A 57 -4.36 -7.36 -12.42
CA GLU A 57 -3.81 -6.08 -12.82
C GLU A 57 -2.56 -5.69 -12.03
N LEU A 58 -1.71 -4.90 -12.68
CA LEU A 58 -0.61 -4.21 -12.02
C LEU A 58 -1.12 -2.88 -11.48
N ARG A 59 -0.94 -2.66 -10.19
CA ARG A 59 -1.14 -1.35 -9.54
C ARG A 59 0.19 -0.80 -9.07
N ARG A 60 0.45 0.48 -9.35
CA ARG A 60 1.54 1.25 -8.75
C ARG A 60 1.09 1.80 -7.42
N SER A 61 1.91 1.64 -6.39
CA SER A 61 1.68 2.19 -5.05
C SER A 61 2.47 3.47 -4.83
N ASP A 62 1.83 4.43 -4.16
CA ASP A 62 2.46 5.56 -3.49
C ASP A 62 1.94 5.57 -2.04
N LEU A 63 2.76 5.13 -1.10
CA LEU A 63 2.37 4.91 0.29
C LEU A 63 3.29 5.69 1.22
N VAL A 64 2.71 6.41 2.16
CA VAL A 64 3.40 7.15 3.20
C VAL A 64 3.01 6.57 4.55
N PHE A 65 4.00 6.06 5.27
CA PHE A 65 3.85 5.58 6.64
C PHE A 65 4.40 6.62 7.59
N GLN A 66 3.54 7.20 8.42
CA GLN A 66 3.88 8.09 9.51
C GLN A 66 3.94 7.30 10.82
N PHE A 67 5.00 7.48 11.60
CA PHE A 67 5.19 6.81 12.90
C PHE A 67 5.31 7.84 14.02
N GLY A 68 4.32 7.88 14.91
CA GLY A 68 4.24 8.91 15.96
C GLY A 68 4.13 10.34 15.37
N ALA A 69 5.25 11.05 15.29
CA ALA A 69 5.29 12.44 14.82
C ALA A 69 5.10 12.55 13.30
N VAL A 70 4.53 13.65 12.81
CA VAL A 70 4.20 13.80 11.37
C VAL A 70 5.42 13.88 10.48
N GLU A 71 6.56 14.32 11.02
CA GLU A 71 7.85 14.39 10.35
C GLU A 71 8.58 13.03 10.23
N ASP A 72 8.17 12.03 11.02
CA ASP A 72 8.78 10.70 11.05
C ASP A 72 8.08 9.79 10.04
N GLN A 73 8.51 9.87 8.78
CA GLN A 73 7.85 9.19 7.66
C GLN A 73 8.77 8.23 6.92
N MET A 74 8.19 7.13 6.41
CA MET A 74 8.76 6.32 5.34
C MET A 74 7.86 6.35 4.11
N VAL A 75 8.47 6.57 2.95
CA VAL A 75 7.80 6.54 1.64
C VAL A 75 8.10 5.22 0.96
N VAL A 76 7.05 4.52 0.56
CA VAL A 76 7.08 3.19 -0.04
C VAL A 76 6.34 3.24 -1.35
N GLY A 77 6.91 2.66 -2.39
CA GLY A 77 6.25 2.63 -3.70
C GLY A 77 6.53 1.35 -4.46
N GLY A 78 6.35 1.38 -5.76
CA GLY A 78 6.58 0.22 -6.63
C GLY A 78 5.28 -0.34 -7.19
N VAL A 79 5.35 -1.55 -7.76
CA VAL A 79 4.23 -2.19 -8.46
C VAL A 79 3.95 -3.55 -7.83
N ALA A 80 2.67 -3.88 -7.71
CA ALA A 80 2.24 -5.20 -7.27
C ALA A 80 1.05 -5.71 -8.10
N VAL A 81 0.86 -7.02 -8.09
CA VAL A 81 -0.25 -7.70 -8.75
C VAL A 81 -1.46 -7.72 -7.82
N TYR A 82 -2.62 -7.38 -8.37
CA TYR A 82 -3.92 -7.43 -7.71
C TYR A 82 -4.89 -8.24 -8.57
N GLU A 83 -5.85 -8.89 -7.93
CA GLU A 83 -7.03 -9.38 -8.65
C GLU A 83 -7.94 -8.18 -8.99
N ILE A 84 -8.42 -8.11 -10.22
CA ILE A 84 -9.30 -7.01 -10.67
C ILE A 84 -10.59 -6.97 -9.84
N ALA A 85 -11.09 -8.15 -9.46
CA ALA A 85 -12.29 -8.30 -8.65
C ALA A 85 -12.12 -7.82 -7.20
N ASP A 86 -10.87 -7.71 -6.72
CA ASP A 86 -10.58 -7.39 -5.34
C ASP A 86 -10.16 -5.92 -5.15
N PRO A 87 -10.69 -5.25 -4.12
CA PRO A 87 -10.32 -3.87 -3.82
C PRO A 87 -8.89 -3.77 -3.28
N THR A 88 -8.32 -4.86 -2.77
CA THR A 88 -7.02 -4.92 -2.10
C THR A 88 -6.25 -6.21 -2.41
N ILE A 89 -5.08 -6.42 -1.81
CA ILE A 89 -4.29 -7.67 -1.96
C ILE A 89 -5.13 -8.84 -1.43
N GLY A 90 -5.11 -10.00 -2.09
CA GLY A 90 -5.84 -11.19 -1.62
C GLY A 90 -5.35 -11.72 -0.26
N LEU A 91 -6.20 -12.45 0.46
CA LEU A 91 -5.86 -13.06 1.75
C LEU A 91 -4.68 -14.03 1.63
N GLY A 92 -3.85 -14.08 2.67
CA GLY A 92 -2.65 -14.92 2.76
C GLY A 92 -1.53 -14.53 1.79
N LYS A 93 -1.60 -13.35 1.16
CA LYS A 93 -0.59 -12.88 0.19
C LYS A 93 0.36 -11.89 0.83
N VAL A 94 1.60 -11.94 0.33
CA VAL A 94 2.68 -11.02 0.68
C VAL A 94 3.07 -10.23 -0.57
N VAL A 95 3.26 -8.92 -0.39
CA VAL A 95 3.77 -8.02 -1.43
C VAL A 95 4.99 -7.29 -0.91
N THR A 96 6.08 -7.34 -1.69
CA THR A 96 7.34 -6.64 -1.38
C THR A 96 7.44 -5.35 -2.19
N ARG A 97 7.71 -4.23 -1.52
CA ARG A 97 7.81 -2.90 -2.13
C ARG A 97 9.07 -2.16 -1.70
N PRO A 98 9.78 -1.44 -2.59
CA PRO A 98 10.92 -0.63 -2.20
C PRO A 98 10.54 0.53 -1.28
N ILE A 99 11.43 0.82 -0.33
CA ILE A 99 11.45 2.10 0.40
C ILE A 99 12.14 3.11 -0.51
N LEU A 100 11.42 4.17 -0.88
CA LEU A 100 11.91 5.24 -1.75
C LEU A 100 12.63 6.33 -0.96
N GLY A 101 12.35 6.44 0.34
CA GLY A 101 13.02 7.37 1.23
C GLY A 101 12.29 7.50 2.57
N GLY A 102 12.76 8.44 3.38
CA GLY A 102 12.10 8.81 4.63
C GLY A 102 12.57 10.17 5.15
N SER A 103 11.90 10.63 6.20
CA SER A 103 12.15 11.90 6.89
C SER A 103 12.19 11.70 8.40
N GLY A 104 12.59 12.75 9.15
CA GLY A 104 12.68 12.67 10.61
C GLY A 104 13.66 11.58 11.05
N LYS A 105 13.22 10.70 11.96
CA LYS A 105 13.95 9.51 12.42
C LYS A 105 14.34 8.55 11.30
N PHE A 106 13.63 8.59 10.16
CA PHE A 106 13.86 7.72 9.01
C PHE A 106 14.52 8.46 7.84
N LYS A 107 15.13 9.63 8.09
CA LYS A 107 15.89 10.34 7.06
C LYS A 107 16.95 9.43 6.44
N GLY A 108 16.94 9.34 5.11
CA GLY A 108 17.89 8.51 4.36
C GLY A 108 17.57 7.02 4.39
N ALA A 109 16.37 6.62 4.84
CA ALA A 109 15.95 5.23 4.83
C ALA A 109 15.98 4.64 3.41
N THR A 110 16.60 3.47 3.29
CA THR A 110 16.59 2.63 2.08
C THR A 110 16.26 1.19 2.46
N GLY A 111 15.77 0.40 1.50
CA GLY A 111 15.43 -1.00 1.72
C GLY A 111 14.09 -1.38 1.10
N TRP A 112 13.34 -2.26 1.77
CA TRP A 112 12.03 -2.71 1.30
C TRP A 112 11.07 -2.95 2.46
N VAL A 113 9.78 -3.05 2.11
CA VAL A 113 8.69 -3.38 3.02
C VAL A 113 7.98 -4.62 2.49
N GLU A 114 7.73 -5.57 3.38
CA GLU A 114 6.82 -6.68 3.12
C GLU A 114 5.46 -6.36 3.72
N THR A 115 4.42 -6.37 2.89
CA THR A 115 3.03 -6.19 3.32
C THR A 115 2.30 -7.52 3.19
N THR A 116 1.78 -8.01 4.30
CA THR A 116 0.99 -9.24 4.38
C THR A 116 -0.47 -8.92 4.67
N HIS A 117 -1.37 -9.46 3.87
CA HIS A 117 -2.79 -9.57 4.22
C HIS A 117 -3.01 -10.95 4.82
N ASN A 118 -3.13 -11.04 6.14
CA ASN A 118 -3.24 -12.30 6.87
C ASN A 118 -4.57 -13.00 6.57
N GLU A 119 -4.64 -14.31 6.81
CA GLU A 119 -5.86 -15.11 6.59
C GLU A 119 -7.04 -14.67 7.48
N ASP A 120 -6.75 -14.04 8.62
CA ASP A 120 -7.74 -13.48 9.54
C ASP A 120 -8.22 -12.07 9.16
N GLY A 121 -7.75 -11.54 8.03
CA GLY A 121 -8.10 -10.21 7.51
C GLY A 121 -7.29 -9.06 8.13
N THR A 122 -6.35 -9.36 9.03
CA THR A 122 -5.42 -8.36 9.55
C THR A 122 -4.29 -8.08 8.57
N TRP A 123 -3.61 -6.97 8.76
CA TRP A 123 -2.52 -6.50 7.93
C TRP A 123 -1.25 -6.33 8.75
N VAL A 124 -0.12 -6.64 8.12
CA VAL A 124 1.22 -6.48 8.70
C VAL A 124 2.15 -5.87 7.67
N HIS A 125 2.89 -4.84 8.08
CA HIS A 125 3.96 -4.25 7.31
C HIS A 125 5.28 -4.44 8.05
N VAL A 126 6.23 -5.16 7.46
CA VAL A 126 7.57 -5.36 8.01
C VAL A 126 8.56 -4.56 7.20
N PHE A 127 9.21 -3.60 7.84
CA PHE A 127 10.19 -2.71 7.23
C PHE A 127 11.60 -3.26 7.40
N HIS A 128 12.25 -3.57 6.28
CA HIS A 128 13.65 -3.98 6.21
C HIS A 128 14.44 -2.79 5.68
N TYR A 129 14.99 -1.98 6.59
CA TYR A 129 15.61 -0.71 6.23
C TYR A 129 16.98 -0.51 6.87
N ASN A 130 17.79 0.31 6.20
CA ASN A 130 19.03 0.87 6.71
C ASN A 130 18.92 2.40 6.74
N LEU A 131 19.62 3.02 7.68
CA LEU A 131 19.78 4.47 7.73
C LEU A 131 21.23 4.80 7.32
N HIS A 132 21.39 5.85 6.52
CA HIS A 132 22.68 6.38 6.08
C HIS A 132 23.16 7.53 6.97
#